data_AF-A0A7K7TNL8-F1
#
_entry.id   AF-A0A7K7TNL8-F1
#
_cell.length_a   1.000
_cell.length_b   1.000
_cell.length_c   1.000
_cell.angle_alpha   90.00
_cell.angle_beta   90.00
_cell.angle_gamma   90.00
#
_symmetry.space_group_name_H-M   'P 1'
#
loop_
_entity.id
_entity.type
_entity.pdbx_description
1 polymer ?
#
loop_
_entity_poly.entity_id
_entity_poly.type
_entity_poly.pdbx_seq_one_letter_code
_entity_poly.pdbx_strand_id
1 'polypeptide(L)'
;VSVCLVPALTEEGSREVLRQLHIDWPSISGSSALPDAISALKQALGRFSCATACEQAPGTATLPEDVICKVHLKSFVEQQGLVGYDPNLDVLLVTEGKLRSLAELQQAVLQCTVSNPVVLPAYHFRDLISFFSQGQCCSIVHVVSCEEEFQQQQLDLLWRILDAGAYTALQKHLVCGPVKVTNPSSPIGADQYFQLRKRQMYEASVMKYGELAQDEAWTEVIDTLTVAAIRFEMLSTAHRSQITLDLGDSSISTKGTKSGAFVMYNCARLATLFDTYQRAVERGTYPPLPPASELNFSCLREEGEWLLLFNYLLPFPEVLQQAAQLSPPSKGIRITANTETVCKFLIQLSMDFSSYYNRVHILGEPFPHLFDQMFARLQLLGAVRDTFHNALATLHLPPLSQI
;
A
#
# COMPACT_ATOMS: atom_id res chain seq x y z
N VAL A 1 12.51 3.84 -7.58
CA VAL A 1 11.89 4.97 -6.85
C VAL A 1 12.31 4.83 -5.40
N SER A 2 12.87 5.86 -4.78
CA SER A 2 13.14 5.85 -3.33
C SER A 2 11.89 6.36 -2.61
N VAL A 3 11.48 5.68 -1.54
CA VAL A 3 10.33 6.07 -0.72
C VAL A 3 10.83 6.25 0.72
N CYS A 4 10.63 7.43 1.28
CA CYS A 4 10.84 7.68 2.71
C CYS A 4 9.49 7.76 3.39
N LEU A 5 9.28 6.96 4.43
CA LEU A 5 8.06 6.92 5.22
C LEU A 5 8.26 7.78 6.48
N VAL A 6 7.23 8.53 6.88
CA VAL A 6 7.19 9.34 8.11
C VAL A 6 5.73 9.47 8.55
N PRO A 7 5.45 9.70 9.85
CA PRO A 7 6.40 9.83 10.96
C PRO A 7 6.93 8.48 11.44
N ALA A 8 8.02 8.51 12.22
CA ALA A 8 8.49 7.32 12.92
C ALA A 8 7.48 6.91 14.02
N LEU A 9 7.20 5.61 14.14
CA LEU A 9 6.22 5.14 15.13
C LEU A 9 6.84 5.05 16.53
N THR A 10 6.15 5.66 17.50
CA THR A 10 6.47 5.58 18.94
C THR A 10 5.98 4.25 19.54
N GLU A 11 4.75 3.85 19.21
CA GLU A 11 4.07 2.72 19.82
C GLU A 11 4.55 1.38 19.28
N GLU A 12 5.01 0.49 20.17
CA GLU A 12 5.48 -0.85 19.81
C GLU A 12 4.34 -1.73 19.25
N GLY A 13 3.12 -1.60 19.78
CA GLY A 13 1.97 -2.38 19.32
C GLY A 13 1.64 -2.13 17.85
N SER A 14 1.59 -0.86 17.45
CA SER A 14 1.37 -0.46 16.06
C SER A 14 2.48 -0.95 15.13
N ARG A 15 3.74 -0.94 15.59
CA ARG A 15 4.89 -1.47 14.83
C ARG A 15 4.80 -2.98 14.64
N GLU A 16 4.43 -3.72 15.67
CA GLU A 16 4.30 -5.18 15.57
C GLU A 16 3.20 -5.58 14.58
N VAL A 17 2.06 -4.88 14.58
CA VAL A 17 0.99 -5.13 13.59
C VAL A 17 1.46 -4.87 12.16
N LEU A 18 2.19 -3.77 11.92
CA LEU A 18 2.74 -3.48 10.59
C LEU A 18 3.77 -4.53 10.16
N ARG A 19 4.64 -4.97 11.07
CA ARG A 19 5.60 -6.05 10.81
C ARG A 19 4.91 -7.37 10.47
N GLN A 20 3.85 -7.71 11.20
CA GLN A 20 3.01 -8.90 10.93
C GLN A 20 2.31 -8.80 9.57
N LEU A 21 1.97 -7.59 9.13
CA LEU A 21 1.49 -7.32 7.78
C LEU A 21 2.63 -7.21 6.75
N HIS A 22 3.89 -7.48 7.08
CA HIS A 22 5.04 -7.31 6.18
C HIS A 22 5.21 -5.88 5.65
N ILE A 23 4.94 -4.88 6.48
CA ILE A 23 5.17 -3.46 6.20
C ILE A 23 6.37 -3.02 7.03
N ASP A 24 7.45 -2.64 6.35
CA ASP A 24 8.61 -2.04 7.00
C ASP A 24 8.34 -0.55 7.22
N TRP A 25 8.09 -0.16 8.47
CA TRP A 25 7.82 1.22 8.86
C TRP A 25 8.92 1.74 9.77
N PRO A 26 9.37 3.00 9.62
CA PRO A 26 10.43 3.56 10.44
C PRO A 26 10.09 3.55 11.93
N SER A 27 11.08 3.12 12.73
CA SER A 27 11.11 3.30 14.17
C SER A 27 11.87 4.57 14.54
N ILE A 28 11.65 5.07 15.75
CA ILE A 28 12.41 6.21 16.28
C ILE A 28 13.87 5.78 16.40
N SER A 29 14.67 6.16 15.42
CA SER A 29 16.11 6.32 15.60
C SER A 29 16.32 7.75 16.08
N GLY A 30 17.11 7.92 17.15
CA GLY A 30 17.40 9.24 17.72
C GLY A 30 18.09 10.15 16.70
N SER A 31 17.31 10.87 15.90
CA SER A 31 17.82 11.88 14.97
C SER A 31 18.31 13.06 15.79
N SER A 32 19.64 13.20 15.92
CA SER A 32 20.27 14.27 16.68
C SER A 32 19.97 15.68 16.13
N ALA A 33 19.51 15.77 14.87
CA ALA A 33 19.24 17.04 14.18
C ALA A 33 17.81 17.60 14.39
N LEU A 34 16.89 16.82 14.98
CA LEU A 34 15.49 17.23 15.12
C LEU A 34 15.28 18.48 16.01
N PRO A 35 15.97 18.64 17.16
CA PRO A 35 15.83 19.83 18.01
C PRO A 35 16.29 21.13 17.33
N ASP A 36 17.37 21.05 16.54
CA ASP A 36 17.91 22.17 15.79
C ASP A 36 16.95 22.61 14.67
N ALA A 37 16.35 21.64 13.97
CA ALA A 37 15.34 21.89 12.95
C ALA A 37 14.09 22.57 13.52
N ILE A 38 13.59 22.10 14.68
CA ILE A 38 12.46 22.74 15.37
C ILE A 38 12.80 24.18 15.76
N SER A 39 14.02 24.43 16.25
CA SER A 39 14.48 25.78 16.61
C SER A 39 14.57 26.69 15.39
N ALA A 40 15.03 26.18 14.25
CA ALA A 40 15.04 26.91 12.99
C ALA A 40 13.63 27.26 12.51
N LEU A 41 12.66 26.34 12.62
CA LEU A 41 11.25 26.59 12.29
C LEU A 41 10.63 27.66 13.19
N LYS A 42 10.92 27.64 14.51
CA LYS A 42 10.50 28.68 15.45
C LYS A 42 11.04 30.06 15.03
N GLN A 43 12.32 30.14 14.64
CA GLN A 43 12.91 31.40 14.15
C GLN A 43 12.29 31.85 12.82
N ALA A 44 11.99 30.92 11.91
CA ALA A 44 11.36 31.23 10.64
C ALA A 44 9.96 31.81 10.84
N LEU A 45 9.14 31.22 11.72
CA LEU A 45 7.81 31.72 12.07
C LEU A 45 7.82 33.18 12.53
N GLY A 46 8.78 33.55 13.37
CA GLY A 46 8.91 34.93 13.87
C GLY A 46 9.21 35.98 12.80
N ARG A 47 9.58 35.57 11.58
CA ARG A 47 9.88 36.48 10.45
C ARG A 47 8.70 36.70 9.51
N PHE A 48 7.64 35.90 9.60
CA PHE A 48 6.49 35.99 8.70
C PHE A 48 5.40 36.91 9.26
N SER A 49 4.89 37.80 8.42
CA SER A 49 3.82 38.77 8.76
C SER A 49 2.47 38.10 9.07
N CYS A 50 2.28 36.84 8.67
CA CYS A 50 1.07 36.07 8.95
C CYS A 50 1.07 35.39 10.33
N ALA A 51 2.19 35.44 11.06
CA ALA A 51 2.33 34.90 12.40
C ALA A 51 2.20 36.04 13.44
N THR A 52 1.22 35.94 14.33
CA THR A 52 1.10 36.85 15.47
C THR A 52 1.60 36.14 16.73
N ALA A 53 2.51 36.77 17.47
CA ALA A 53 2.93 36.30 18.77
C ALA A 53 1.72 36.25 19.72
N CYS A 54 1.63 35.20 20.54
CA CYS A 54 0.63 35.10 21.59
C CYS A 54 1.05 36.03 22.74
N GLU A 55 0.78 37.33 22.63
CA GLU A 55 0.90 38.24 23.78
C GLU A 55 -0.26 37.98 24.75
N GLN A 56 0.05 37.80 26.03
CA GLN A 56 -0.93 37.76 27.11
C GLN A 56 -1.50 39.18 27.32
N ALA A 57 -2.48 39.58 26.51
CA ALA A 57 -3.26 40.77 26.79
C ALA A 57 -4.20 40.49 27.99
N PRO A 58 -4.31 41.41 28.97
CA PRO A 58 -5.17 41.19 30.13
C PRO A 58 -6.65 41.22 29.68
N GLY A 59 -7.29 40.05 29.63
CA GLY A 59 -8.73 39.93 29.39
C GLY A 59 -9.18 39.03 28.22
N THR A 60 -8.28 38.34 27.52
CA THR A 60 -8.66 37.32 26.52
C THR A 60 -8.43 35.91 27.05
N ALA A 61 -9.29 34.97 26.64
CA ALA A 61 -9.31 33.58 27.06
C ALA A 61 -7.90 32.97 27.10
N THR A 62 -7.56 32.34 28.22
CA THR A 62 -6.27 31.70 28.47
C THR A 62 -5.97 30.73 27.32
N LEU A 63 -4.96 31.06 26.51
CA LEU A 63 -4.48 30.15 25.48
C LEU A 63 -3.87 28.91 26.15
N PRO A 64 -3.97 27.72 25.53
CA PRO A 64 -3.27 26.54 26.01
C PRO A 64 -1.76 26.82 26.14
N GLU A 65 -1.14 26.32 27.22
CA GLU A 65 0.27 26.62 27.57
C GLU A 65 1.28 26.15 26.49
N ASP A 66 0.87 25.30 25.54
CA ASP A 66 1.70 24.71 24.49
C ASP A 66 1.68 25.48 23.14
N VAL A 67 0.93 26.59 23.06
CA VAL A 67 0.79 27.37 21.81
C VAL A 67 1.92 28.39 21.66
N ILE A 68 2.69 28.26 20.57
CA ILE A 68 3.82 29.12 20.24
C ILE A 68 3.34 30.42 19.56
N CYS A 69 2.47 30.30 18.54
CA CYS A 69 1.95 31.45 17.80
C CYS A 69 0.64 31.11 17.08
N LYS A 70 -0.02 32.14 16.53
CA LYS A 70 -1.18 32.00 15.64
C LYS A 70 -0.77 32.33 14.21
N VAL A 71 -1.19 31.51 13.25
CA VAL A 71 -0.93 31.71 11.82
C VAL A 71 -2.25 31.83 11.06
N HIS A 72 -2.39 32.89 10.25
CA HIS A 72 -3.57 33.13 9.41
C HIS A 72 -3.47 32.40 8.06
N LEU A 73 -4.12 31.25 7.95
CA LEU A 73 -4.11 30.36 6.79
C LEU A 73 -4.97 30.89 5.63
N LYS A 74 -6.15 31.44 5.92
CA LYS A 74 -7.13 31.84 4.90
C LYS A 74 -6.54 32.84 3.90
N SER A 75 -5.89 33.87 4.42
CA SER A 75 -5.24 34.90 3.60
C SER A 75 -4.19 34.31 2.65
N PHE A 76 -3.44 33.31 3.11
CA PHE A 76 -2.42 32.64 2.31
C PHE A 76 -3.03 31.79 1.20
N VAL A 77 -4.09 31.02 1.50
CA VAL A 77 -4.82 30.21 0.51
C VAL A 77 -5.36 31.08 -0.63
N GLU A 78 -5.99 32.20 -0.29
CA GLU A 78 -6.55 33.16 -1.24
C GLU A 78 -5.45 33.84 -2.08
N GLN A 79 -4.37 34.30 -1.45
CA GLN A 79 -3.23 34.94 -2.14
C GLN A 79 -2.53 34.01 -3.13
N GLN A 80 -2.38 32.73 -2.77
CA GLN A 80 -1.71 31.73 -3.60
C GLN A 80 -2.66 31.04 -4.60
N GLY A 81 -3.97 31.37 -4.56
CA GLY A 81 -4.97 30.78 -5.46
C GLY A 81 -5.09 29.26 -5.32
N LEU A 82 -4.89 28.74 -4.11
CA LEU A 82 -4.90 27.30 -3.84
C LEU A 82 -6.32 26.73 -3.90
N VAL A 83 -6.48 25.51 -4.44
CA VAL A 83 -7.79 24.89 -4.69
C VAL A 83 -7.92 23.56 -3.96
N GLY A 84 -9.12 23.26 -3.47
CA GLY A 84 -9.46 21.97 -2.86
C GLY A 84 -9.24 21.87 -1.34
N TYR A 85 -8.78 22.97 -0.72
CA TYR A 85 -8.70 23.13 0.73
C TYR A 85 -10.07 23.34 1.35
N ASP A 86 -10.21 23.00 2.63
CA ASP A 86 -11.43 23.22 3.41
C ASP A 86 -11.69 24.73 3.61
N PRO A 87 -12.91 25.22 3.34
CA PRO A 87 -13.24 26.64 3.43
C PRO A 87 -13.19 27.21 4.86
N ASN A 88 -13.18 26.35 5.89
CA ASN A 88 -13.12 26.75 7.29
C ASN A 88 -11.67 26.90 7.81
N LEU A 89 -10.66 26.70 6.96
CA LEU A 89 -9.27 26.95 7.30
C LEU A 89 -9.02 28.45 7.46
N ASP A 90 -8.99 28.92 8.71
CA ASP A 90 -8.77 30.33 9.04
C ASP A 90 -7.51 30.53 9.89
N VAL A 91 -7.58 30.26 11.19
CA VAL A 91 -6.47 30.47 12.12
C VAL A 91 -5.93 29.13 12.64
N LEU A 92 -4.61 28.95 12.53
CA LEU A 92 -3.88 27.82 13.07
C LEU A 92 -3.17 28.20 14.36
N LEU A 93 -3.45 27.49 15.45
CA LEU A 93 -2.61 27.50 16.64
C LEU A 93 -1.43 26.56 16.41
N VAL A 94 -0.22 27.12 16.38
CA VAL A 94 1.02 26.37 16.16
C VAL A 94 1.56 25.92 17.51
N THR A 95 1.69 24.61 17.68
CA THR A 95 2.28 23.98 18.87
C THR A 95 3.63 23.37 18.51
N GLU A 96 4.44 23.04 19.51
CA GLU A 96 5.73 22.38 19.27
C GLU A 96 5.58 21.02 18.57
N GLY A 97 4.49 20.28 18.84
CA GLY A 97 4.21 19.01 18.16
C GLY A 97 4.01 19.15 16.65
N LYS A 98 3.36 20.23 16.19
CA LYS A 98 3.21 20.52 14.76
C LYS A 98 4.56 20.84 14.11
N LEU A 99 5.42 21.58 14.80
CA LEU A 99 6.77 21.88 14.31
C LEU A 99 7.66 20.65 14.26
N ARG A 100 7.54 19.73 15.23
CA ARG A 100 8.22 18.44 15.20
C ARG A 100 7.80 17.62 13.98
N SER A 101 6.50 17.52 13.72
CA SER A 101 5.95 16.80 12.56
C SER A 101 6.47 17.39 11.24
N LEU A 102 6.53 18.73 11.14
CA LEU A 102 7.13 19.39 9.98
C LEU A 102 8.63 19.15 9.84
N ALA A 103 9.38 19.17 10.95
CA ALA A 103 10.82 18.93 10.93
C ALA A 103 11.14 17.50 10.47
N GLU A 104 10.39 16.49 10.94
CA GLU A 104 10.52 15.10 10.48
C GLU A 104 10.24 14.98 8.98
N LEU A 105 9.19 15.64 8.50
CA LEU A 105 8.82 15.65 7.08
C LEU A 105 9.88 16.35 6.20
N GLN A 106 10.42 17.49 6.66
CA GLN A 106 11.53 18.17 5.98
C GLN A 106 12.78 17.28 5.93
N GLN A 107 13.10 16.59 7.02
CA GLN A 107 14.22 15.65 7.05
C GLN A 107 14.04 14.49 6.06
N ALA A 108 12.83 13.95 5.95
CA ALA A 108 12.51 12.90 4.97
C ALA A 108 12.71 13.36 3.52
N VAL A 109 12.28 14.59 3.19
CA VAL A 109 12.52 15.16 1.85
C VAL A 109 14.02 15.34 1.58
N LEU A 110 14.81 15.74 2.57
CA LEU A 110 16.27 15.82 2.43
C LEU A 110 16.89 14.45 2.17
N GLN A 111 16.47 13.39 2.86
CA GLN A 111 16.96 12.03 2.61
C GLN A 111 16.64 11.54 1.19
N CYS A 112 15.44 11.85 0.69
CA CYS A 112 15.02 11.54 -0.67
C CYS A 112 15.84 12.28 -1.74
N THR A 113 16.34 13.48 -1.44
CA THR A 113 17.12 14.31 -2.38
C THR A 113 18.63 14.04 -2.32
N VAL A 114 19.15 13.59 -1.16
CA VAL A 114 20.59 13.32 -0.92
C VAL A 114 21.04 11.92 -1.37
N SER A 115 20.12 11.04 -1.79
CA SER A 115 20.42 9.65 -2.22
C SER A 115 21.28 9.53 -3.51
N ASN A 116 21.91 10.61 -3.97
CA ASN A 116 23.00 10.60 -4.96
C ASN A 116 24.29 11.13 -4.26
N PRO A 117 25.30 10.29 -3.97
CA PRO A 117 26.37 10.66 -3.06
C PRO A 117 27.43 11.49 -3.81
N VAL A 118 27.34 12.81 -3.70
CA VAL A 118 28.54 13.65 -3.72
C VAL A 118 28.60 14.35 -2.38
N VAL A 119 29.52 13.87 -1.54
CA VAL A 119 29.84 14.37 -0.20
C VAL A 119 29.98 15.88 -0.22
N LEU A 120 29.15 16.63 0.52
CA LEU A 120 29.43 18.03 0.84
C LEU A 120 28.83 18.50 2.20
N PRO A 121 29.44 19.54 2.81
CA PRO A 121 29.49 19.74 4.26
C PRO A 121 28.33 20.58 4.83
N ALA A 122 28.21 20.52 6.16
CA ALA A 122 27.12 21.08 6.96
C ALA A 122 27.09 22.62 7.00
N TYR A 123 26.55 23.30 5.98
CA TYR A 123 26.19 24.72 6.09
C TYR A 123 24.91 25.07 5.29
N HIS A 124 24.07 25.92 5.92
CA HIS A 124 22.90 26.66 5.46
C HIS A 124 22.00 26.08 4.33
N PHE A 125 20.80 25.66 4.77
CA PHE A 125 19.63 25.16 4.04
C PHE A 125 19.27 25.87 2.71
N ARG A 126 19.55 27.16 2.58
CA ARG A 126 19.08 27.95 1.42
C ARG A 126 19.98 27.85 0.19
N ASP A 127 21.28 27.58 0.39
CA ASP A 127 22.27 27.69 -0.69
C ASP A 127 22.51 26.35 -1.42
N LEU A 128 22.33 25.22 -0.72
CA LEU A 128 22.43 23.87 -1.31
C LEU A 128 21.32 23.57 -2.34
N ILE A 129 20.14 24.15 -2.18
CA ILE A 129 18.94 23.84 -2.99
C ILE A 129 19.03 24.44 -4.40
N SER A 130 19.79 25.52 -4.59
CA SER A 130 20.01 26.10 -5.93
C SER A 130 20.81 25.20 -6.87
N PHE A 131 21.63 24.30 -6.31
CA PHE A 131 22.53 23.43 -7.09
C PHE A 131 21.85 22.17 -7.63
N PHE A 132 20.78 21.69 -7.00
CA PHE A 132 20.06 20.46 -7.40
C PHE A 132 18.79 20.71 -8.22
N SER A 133 18.56 21.95 -8.67
CA SER A 133 17.34 22.37 -9.37
C SER A 133 17.21 21.86 -10.82
N GLN A 134 17.96 20.83 -11.22
CA GLN A 134 17.76 20.16 -12.51
C GLN A 134 17.59 18.64 -12.31
N GLY A 135 16.36 18.21 -12.01
CA GLY A 135 15.88 16.90 -12.48
C GLY A 135 15.27 15.94 -11.46
N GLN A 136 15.25 16.21 -10.15
CA GLN A 136 14.61 15.31 -9.18
C GLN A 136 13.44 15.98 -8.46
N CYS A 137 12.23 15.54 -8.77
CA CYS A 137 10.98 16.06 -8.26
C CYS A 137 10.48 15.12 -7.15
N CYS A 138 10.56 15.54 -5.88
CA CYS A 138 10.05 14.77 -4.75
C CYS A 138 8.55 15.06 -4.58
N SER A 139 7.69 14.03 -4.71
CA SER A 139 6.26 14.12 -4.41
C SER A 139 6.00 13.68 -2.97
N ILE A 140 5.08 14.38 -2.30
CA ILE A 140 4.72 14.11 -0.90
C ILE A 140 3.27 13.66 -0.88
N VAL A 141 3.02 12.47 -0.34
CA VAL A 141 1.67 11.91 -0.21
C VAL A 141 1.33 11.77 1.28
N HIS A 142 0.34 12.53 1.71
CA HIS A 142 -0.25 12.44 3.04
C HIS A 142 -1.36 11.39 3.02
N VAL A 143 -1.12 10.23 3.63
CA VAL A 143 -2.15 9.20 3.84
C VAL A 143 -2.86 9.50 5.15
N VAL A 144 -4.12 9.92 5.10
CA VAL A 144 -4.84 10.43 6.28
C VAL A 144 -6.24 9.87 6.39
N SER A 145 -6.74 9.72 7.61
CA SER A 145 -8.16 9.44 7.82
C SER A 145 -9.00 10.66 7.42
N CYS A 146 -10.27 10.44 7.06
CA CYS A 146 -11.20 11.54 6.79
C CYS A 146 -11.43 12.45 8.00
N GLU A 147 -11.22 11.95 9.22
CA GLU A 147 -11.38 12.70 10.47
C GLU A 147 -10.21 13.64 10.74
N GLU A 148 -9.01 13.30 10.26
CA GLU A 148 -7.76 14.06 10.45
C GLU A 148 -7.40 14.95 9.26
N GLU A 149 -8.19 14.89 8.18
CA GLU A 149 -7.90 15.63 6.94
C GLU A 149 -7.76 17.13 7.20
N PHE A 150 -8.62 17.71 8.05
CA PHE A 150 -8.60 19.13 8.37
C PHE A 150 -7.28 19.53 9.04
N GLN A 151 -6.83 18.77 10.05
CA GLN A 151 -5.56 19.00 10.73
C GLN A 151 -4.37 18.82 9.78
N GLN A 152 -4.43 17.85 8.86
CA GLN A 152 -3.38 17.66 7.88
C GLN A 152 -3.28 18.83 6.90
N GLN A 153 -4.41 19.38 6.46
CA GLN A 153 -4.41 20.58 5.60
C GLN A 153 -3.81 21.79 6.31
N GLN A 154 -4.03 21.94 7.63
CA GLN A 154 -3.35 22.96 8.42
C GLN A 154 -1.82 22.78 8.42
N LEU A 155 -1.34 21.54 8.56
CA LEU A 155 0.09 21.22 8.55
C LEU A 155 0.72 21.47 7.17
N ASP A 156 0.05 21.06 6.08
CA ASP A 156 0.45 21.33 4.69
C ASP A 156 0.60 22.84 4.44
N LEU A 157 -0.41 23.64 4.81
CA LEU A 157 -0.36 25.09 4.65
C LEU A 157 0.71 25.73 5.53
N LEU A 158 0.89 25.27 6.77
CA LEU A 158 1.97 25.75 7.63
C LEU A 158 3.33 25.53 6.99
N TRP A 159 3.55 24.37 6.37
CA TRP A 159 4.80 24.12 5.65
C TRP A 159 4.96 25.04 4.45
N ARG A 160 3.93 25.20 3.61
CA ARG A 160 3.97 26.10 2.44
C ARG A 160 4.26 27.55 2.82
N ILE A 161 3.77 28.00 3.97
CA ILE A 161 4.05 29.34 4.51
C ILE A 161 5.53 29.45 4.90
N LEU A 162 6.06 28.44 5.60
CA LEU A 162 7.44 28.44 6.08
C LEU A 162 8.46 28.20 4.95
N ASP A 163 8.02 27.55 3.88
CA ASP A 163 8.87 27.12 2.79
C ASP A 163 8.12 27.16 1.44
N ALA A 164 8.37 28.23 0.68
CA ALA A 164 7.83 28.40 -0.67
C ALA A 164 8.57 27.58 -1.75
N GLY A 165 9.36 26.58 -1.35
CA GLY A 165 10.10 25.70 -2.26
C GLY A 165 9.20 24.86 -3.18
N ALA A 166 9.76 24.40 -4.31
CA ALA A 166 9.01 23.66 -5.34
C ALA A 166 8.39 22.33 -4.86
N TYR A 167 8.90 21.73 -3.80
CA TYR A 167 8.39 20.48 -3.23
C TYR A 167 7.09 20.65 -2.44
N THR A 168 6.87 21.81 -1.79
CA THR A 168 5.62 22.01 -1.03
C THR A 168 4.41 22.14 -1.95
N ALA A 169 4.62 22.48 -3.23
CA ALA A 169 3.60 22.47 -4.29
C ALA A 169 3.18 21.05 -4.74
N LEU A 170 3.98 20.02 -4.43
CA LEU A 170 3.76 18.63 -4.83
C LEU A 170 3.13 17.78 -3.72
N GLN A 171 2.62 18.42 -2.67
CA GLN A 171 1.89 17.77 -1.60
C GLN A 171 0.50 17.36 -2.07
N LYS A 172 0.15 16.09 -1.83
CA LYS A 172 -1.13 15.48 -2.16
C LYS A 172 -1.69 14.67 -1.00
N HIS A 173 -3.00 14.57 -0.91
CA HIS A 173 -3.73 13.91 0.18
C HIS A 173 -4.45 12.67 -0.34
N LEU A 174 -4.09 11.51 0.18
CA LEU A 174 -4.83 10.26 0.02
C LEU A 174 -5.71 10.09 1.26
N VAL A 175 -6.99 10.42 1.14
CA VAL A 175 -7.94 10.43 2.25
C VAL A 175 -8.65 9.09 2.35
N CYS A 176 -8.48 8.41 3.48
CA CYS A 176 -9.08 7.11 3.75
C CYS A 176 -10.40 7.26 4.53
N GLY A 177 -11.41 6.47 4.13
CA GLY A 177 -12.68 6.37 4.82
C GLY A 177 -12.55 5.59 6.14
N PRO A 178 -13.57 5.67 7.02
CA PRO A 178 -13.50 5.05 8.33
C PRO A 178 -13.69 3.53 8.24
N VAL A 179 -13.08 2.82 9.20
CA VAL A 179 -13.31 1.39 9.41
C VAL A 179 -14.31 1.22 10.55
N LYS A 180 -15.42 0.53 10.31
CA LYS A 180 -16.47 0.26 11.30
C LYS A 180 -16.67 -1.23 11.52
N VAL A 181 -16.93 -1.62 12.74
CA VAL A 181 -17.27 -3.01 13.10
C VAL A 181 -18.79 -3.17 13.16
N THR A 182 -19.32 -4.26 12.60
CA THR A 182 -20.74 -4.62 12.78
C THR A 182 -20.98 -5.16 14.19
N ASN A 183 -22.00 -4.64 14.88
CA ASN A 183 -22.37 -5.07 16.24
C ASN A 183 -21.20 -5.04 17.24
N PRO A 184 -20.58 -3.89 17.49
CA PRO A 184 -19.43 -3.81 18.40
C PRO A 184 -19.88 -4.11 19.83
N SER A 185 -19.37 -5.22 20.40
CA SER A 185 -19.47 -5.48 21.84
C SER A 185 -18.46 -4.64 22.64
N SER A 186 -17.30 -4.33 22.02
CA SER A 186 -16.27 -3.43 22.53
C SER A 186 -15.43 -2.86 21.38
N PRO A 187 -14.69 -1.74 21.58
CA PRO A 187 -13.67 -1.31 20.63
C PRO A 187 -12.63 -2.43 20.44
N ILE A 188 -12.21 -2.66 19.19
CA ILE A 188 -11.19 -3.65 18.85
C ILE A 188 -9.92 -2.94 18.38
N GLY A 189 -8.77 -3.31 18.95
CA GLY A 189 -7.46 -2.86 18.50
C GLY A 189 -7.01 -3.56 17.22
N ALA A 190 -6.05 -2.97 16.50
CA ALA A 190 -5.51 -3.56 15.27
C ALA A 190 -4.81 -4.91 15.53
N ASP A 191 -4.15 -5.05 16.67
CA ASP A 191 -3.52 -6.28 17.16
C ASP A 191 -4.58 -7.38 17.41
N GLN A 192 -5.65 -7.03 18.11
CA GLN A 192 -6.74 -7.96 18.42
C GLN A 192 -7.45 -8.42 17.14
N TYR A 193 -7.67 -7.49 16.20
CA TYR A 193 -8.22 -7.80 14.89
C TYR A 193 -7.30 -8.73 14.09
N PHE A 194 -5.99 -8.49 14.07
CA PHE A 194 -5.03 -9.39 13.42
C PHE A 194 -5.09 -10.80 14.03
N GLN A 195 -5.03 -10.91 15.35
CA GLN A 195 -5.07 -12.21 16.05
C GLN A 195 -6.39 -12.94 15.83
N LEU A 196 -7.51 -12.21 15.75
CA LEU A 196 -8.80 -12.79 15.38
C LEU A 196 -8.75 -13.40 13.98
N ARG A 197 -8.27 -12.64 12.98
CA ARG A 197 -8.16 -13.11 11.60
C ARG A 197 -7.20 -14.31 11.48
N LYS A 198 -6.08 -14.29 12.22
CA LYS A 198 -5.13 -15.42 12.31
C LYS A 198 -5.78 -16.69 12.85
N ARG A 199 -6.55 -16.58 13.94
CA ARG A 199 -7.29 -17.70 14.52
C ARG A 199 -8.30 -18.29 13.55
N GLN A 200 -9.06 -17.44 12.86
CA GLN A 200 -10.04 -17.87 11.86
C GLN A 200 -9.37 -18.59 10.67
N MET A 201 -8.20 -18.13 10.22
CA MET A 201 -7.39 -18.85 9.22
C MET A 201 -6.90 -20.20 9.71
N TYR A 202 -6.42 -20.26 10.94
CA TYR A 202 -5.98 -21.51 11.56
C TYR A 202 -7.13 -22.53 11.63
N GLU A 203 -8.27 -22.13 12.19
CA GLU A 203 -9.45 -23.00 12.34
C GLU A 203 -9.95 -23.52 10.99
N ALA A 204 -10.04 -22.65 9.98
CA ALA A 204 -10.45 -23.05 8.64
C ALA A 204 -9.46 -24.01 7.96
N SER A 205 -8.16 -23.84 8.23
CA SER A 205 -7.13 -24.74 7.71
C SER A 205 -7.21 -26.11 8.38
N VAL A 206 -7.40 -26.15 9.71
CA VAL A 206 -7.62 -27.40 10.47
C VAL A 206 -8.87 -28.13 9.99
N MET A 207 -9.96 -27.42 9.70
CA MET A 207 -11.17 -28.04 9.14
C MET A 207 -10.96 -28.68 7.77
N LYS A 208 -10.03 -28.15 6.95
CA LYS A 208 -9.79 -28.62 5.58
C LYS A 208 -8.75 -29.74 5.50
N TYR A 209 -7.72 -29.68 6.34
CA TYR A 209 -6.54 -30.55 6.26
C TYR A 209 -6.37 -31.47 7.48
N GLY A 210 -7.21 -31.33 8.50
CA GLY A 210 -7.09 -32.04 9.78
C GLY A 210 -6.14 -31.33 10.74
N GLU A 211 -5.74 -32.01 11.81
CA GLU A 211 -4.74 -31.48 12.75
C GLU A 211 -3.43 -31.23 12.01
N LEU A 212 -3.16 -29.95 11.77
CA LEU A 212 -1.87 -29.51 11.28
C LEU A 212 -0.86 -29.78 12.40
N ALA A 213 0.09 -30.67 12.17
CA ALA A 213 1.23 -30.82 13.07
C ALA A 213 1.86 -29.42 13.29
N GLN A 214 2.51 -29.19 14.44
CA GLN A 214 3.26 -27.96 14.72
C GLN A 214 4.49 -27.84 13.82
N ASP A 215 4.26 -27.71 12.52
CA ASP A 215 5.24 -27.48 11.49
C ASP A 215 5.39 -25.96 11.30
N GLU A 216 6.62 -25.50 11.26
CA GLU A 216 6.94 -24.11 10.97
C GLU A 216 6.39 -23.71 9.58
N ALA A 217 6.40 -24.64 8.61
CA ALA A 217 5.85 -24.39 7.28
C ALA A 217 4.34 -24.10 7.29
N TRP A 218 3.57 -24.81 8.13
CA TRP A 218 2.13 -24.54 8.26
C TRP A 218 1.85 -23.20 8.93
N THR A 219 2.70 -22.82 9.89
CA THR A 219 2.61 -21.50 10.54
C THR A 219 2.82 -20.37 9.53
N GLU A 220 3.82 -20.48 8.66
CA GLU A 220 4.10 -19.51 7.61
C GLU A 220 2.96 -19.41 6.58
N VAL A 221 2.37 -20.54 6.20
CA VAL A 221 1.20 -20.57 5.29
C VAL A 221 0.01 -19.86 5.94
N ILE A 222 -0.28 -20.14 7.21
CA ILE A 222 -1.38 -19.49 7.94
C ILE A 222 -1.13 -17.99 8.08
N ASP A 223 0.10 -17.56 8.37
CA ASP A 223 0.46 -16.15 8.45
C ASP A 223 0.26 -15.46 7.10
N THR A 224 0.74 -16.07 6.02
CA THR A 224 0.56 -15.55 4.66
C THR A 224 -0.92 -15.42 4.28
N LEU A 225 -1.73 -16.44 4.59
CA LEU A 225 -3.19 -16.41 4.36
C LEU A 225 -3.88 -15.34 5.19
N THR A 226 -3.44 -15.13 6.44
CA THR A 226 -3.98 -14.11 7.34
C THR A 226 -3.71 -12.73 6.78
N VAL A 227 -2.47 -12.46 6.36
CA VAL A 227 -2.09 -11.17 5.77
C VAL A 227 -2.85 -10.94 4.47
N ALA A 228 -3.00 -11.97 3.62
CA ALA A 228 -3.80 -11.87 2.40
C ALA A 228 -5.27 -11.57 2.71
N ALA A 229 -5.87 -12.23 3.70
CA ALA A 229 -7.25 -11.97 4.10
C ALA A 229 -7.44 -10.51 4.56
N ILE A 230 -6.57 -10.02 5.44
CA ILE A 230 -6.64 -8.64 5.95
C ILE A 230 -6.44 -7.64 4.81
N ARG A 231 -5.43 -7.82 3.96
CA ARG A 231 -5.17 -6.89 2.85
C ARG A 231 -6.32 -6.85 1.85
N PHE A 232 -6.89 -7.99 1.50
CA PHE A 232 -8.07 -7.99 0.62
C PHE A 232 -9.27 -7.34 1.29
N GLU A 233 -9.51 -7.59 2.58
CA GLU A 233 -10.63 -6.94 3.30
C GLU A 233 -10.47 -5.41 3.33
N MET A 234 -9.25 -4.90 3.54
CA MET A 234 -8.98 -3.47 3.61
C MET A 234 -8.92 -2.80 2.23
N LEU A 235 -8.31 -3.45 1.23
CA LEU A 235 -7.97 -2.82 -0.06
C LEU A 235 -8.97 -3.13 -1.18
N SER A 236 -9.93 -4.03 -0.99
CA SER A 236 -10.96 -4.35 -2.02
C SER A 236 -12.08 -3.32 -2.13
N THR A 237 -12.10 -2.32 -1.23
CA THR A 237 -13.02 -1.18 -1.29
C THR A 237 -12.24 0.08 -1.65
N ALA A 238 -12.90 1.03 -2.32
CA ALA A 238 -12.26 2.28 -2.67
C ALA A 238 -11.81 3.01 -1.39
N HIS A 239 -10.58 3.53 -1.37
CA HIS A 239 -9.94 4.10 -0.17
C HIS A 239 -10.81 5.10 0.61
N ARG A 240 -11.67 5.90 -0.05
CA ARG A 240 -12.56 6.89 0.62
C ARG A 240 -13.83 6.31 1.22
N SER A 241 -14.19 5.08 0.84
CA SER A 241 -15.41 4.43 1.30
C SER A 241 -15.24 3.93 2.73
N GLN A 242 -16.34 3.88 3.47
CA GLN A 242 -16.36 3.19 4.77
C GLN A 242 -16.16 1.69 4.55
N ILE A 243 -15.24 1.10 5.31
CA ILE A 243 -15.08 -0.34 5.41
C ILE A 243 -15.91 -0.83 6.59
N THR A 244 -16.65 -1.92 6.39
CA THR A 244 -17.45 -2.55 7.44
C THR A 244 -16.90 -3.95 7.71
N LEU A 245 -16.33 -4.14 8.89
CA LEU A 245 -15.75 -5.41 9.35
C LEU A 245 -16.81 -6.23 10.08
N ASP A 246 -17.02 -7.44 9.60
CA ASP A 246 -17.73 -8.48 10.34
C ASP A 246 -16.71 -9.32 11.12
N LEU A 247 -16.88 -9.37 12.44
CA LEU A 247 -16.00 -10.08 13.36
C LEU A 247 -16.56 -11.45 13.78
N GLY A 248 -17.72 -11.86 13.25
CA GLY A 248 -18.31 -13.17 13.56
C GLY A 248 -17.40 -14.34 13.13
N ASP A 249 -17.53 -15.48 13.78
CA ASP A 249 -16.64 -16.64 13.57
C ASP A 249 -16.69 -17.22 12.14
N SER A 250 -17.77 -16.95 11.39
CA SER A 250 -17.94 -17.37 9.99
C SER A 250 -17.65 -16.27 8.95
N SER A 251 -17.20 -15.09 9.40
CA SER A 251 -17.03 -13.90 8.55
C SER A 251 -15.91 -14.02 7.53
N ILE A 252 -14.82 -14.73 7.85
CA ILE A 252 -13.84 -15.04 6.80
C ILE A 252 -14.36 -16.16 5.94
N SER A 253 -14.80 -15.79 4.74
CA SER A 253 -15.14 -16.74 3.71
C SER A 253 -13.86 -17.38 3.14
N THR A 254 -13.33 -18.39 3.83
CA THR A 254 -12.32 -19.32 3.27
C THR A 254 -12.86 -20.17 2.12
N LYS A 255 -14.18 -20.23 2.00
CA LYS A 255 -14.92 -20.85 0.89
C LYS A 255 -15.43 -19.85 -0.15
N GLY A 256 -15.31 -18.55 0.12
CA GLY A 256 -15.81 -17.50 -0.75
C GLY A 256 -14.83 -17.21 -1.85
N THR A 257 -15.30 -17.19 -3.09
CA THR A 257 -14.49 -16.89 -4.28
C THR A 257 -13.97 -15.45 -4.33
N LYS A 258 -14.31 -14.62 -3.35
CA LYS A 258 -13.98 -13.19 -3.26
C LYS A 258 -12.95 -12.86 -2.18
N SER A 259 -12.26 -13.84 -1.61
CA SER A 259 -11.30 -13.63 -0.52
C SER A 259 -9.85 -13.71 -1.01
N GLY A 260 -8.94 -13.02 -0.31
CA GLY A 260 -7.50 -13.16 -0.55
C GLY A 260 -7.04 -14.61 -0.40
N ALA A 261 -7.58 -15.36 0.55
CA ALA A 261 -7.27 -16.78 0.73
C ALA A 261 -7.58 -17.62 -0.53
N PHE A 262 -8.66 -17.33 -1.26
CA PHE A 262 -8.98 -18.01 -2.52
C PHE A 262 -7.97 -17.70 -3.63
N VAL A 263 -7.49 -16.46 -3.72
CA VAL A 263 -6.42 -16.06 -4.65
C VAL A 263 -5.13 -16.82 -4.33
N MET A 264 -4.76 -16.86 -3.06
CA MET A 264 -3.56 -17.55 -2.59
C MET A 264 -3.61 -19.06 -2.82
N TYR A 265 -4.78 -19.68 -2.62
CA TYR A 265 -5.01 -21.09 -2.96
C TYR A 265 -4.76 -21.37 -4.45
N ASN A 266 -5.19 -20.48 -5.35
CA ASN A 266 -4.94 -20.65 -6.79
C ASN A 266 -3.46 -20.48 -7.17
N CYS A 267 -2.73 -19.61 -6.47
CA CYS A 267 -1.28 -19.53 -6.60
C CYS A 267 -0.60 -20.86 -6.22
N ALA A 268 -1.01 -21.45 -5.09
CA ALA A 268 -0.50 -22.76 -4.67
C ALA A 268 -0.82 -23.87 -5.68
N ARG A 269 -2.02 -23.87 -6.29
CA ARG A 269 -2.36 -24.84 -7.37
C ARG A 269 -1.44 -24.71 -8.57
N LEU A 270 -1.14 -23.49 -9.01
CA LEU A 270 -0.22 -23.23 -10.11
C LEU A 270 1.20 -23.68 -9.75
N ALA A 271 1.66 -23.35 -8.54
CA ALA A 271 2.96 -23.79 -8.06
C ALA A 271 3.07 -25.33 -8.06
N THR A 272 2.09 -26.04 -7.49
CA THR A 272 2.03 -27.51 -7.50
C THR A 272 1.97 -28.10 -8.91
N LEU A 273 1.23 -27.49 -9.84
CA LEU A 273 1.20 -27.91 -11.24
C LEU A 273 2.61 -27.88 -11.85
N PHE A 274 3.31 -26.75 -11.72
CA PHE A 274 4.64 -26.57 -12.31
C PHE A 274 5.70 -27.44 -11.64
N ASP A 275 5.66 -27.57 -10.32
CA ASP A 275 6.54 -28.46 -9.56
C ASP A 275 6.31 -29.94 -9.93
N THR A 276 5.05 -30.36 -10.11
CA THR A 276 4.72 -31.71 -10.60
C THR A 276 5.27 -31.95 -12.00
N TYR A 277 5.10 -31.00 -12.91
CA TYR A 277 5.66 -31.08 -14.26
C TYR A 277 7.19 -31.17 -14.23
N GLN A 278 7.84 -30.31 -13.45
CA GLN A 278 9.30 -30.27 -13.35
C GLN A 278 9.87 -31.59 -12.83
N ARG A 279 9.30 -32.17 -11.77
CA ARG A 279 9.70 -33.49 -11.27
C ARG A 279 9.46 -34.59 -12.30
N ALA A 280 8.39 -34.50 -13.09
CA ALA A 280 8.11 -35.47 -14.14
C ALA A 280 9.11 -35.36 -15.31
N VAL A 281 9.61 -34.16 -15.61
CA VAL A 281 10.72 -33.95 -16.56
C VAL A 281 12.01 -34.54 -16.02
N GLU A 282 12.36 -34.29 -14.76
CA GLU A 282 13.54 -34.85 -14.10
C GLU A 282 13.55 -36.38 -14.09
N ARG A 283 12.36 -37.00 -14.00
CA ARG A 283 12.16 -38.45 -14.07
C ARG A 283 12.09 -39.01 -15.49
N GLY A 284 12.12 -38.16 -16.51
CA GLY A 284 12.03 -38.55 -17.93
C GLY A 284 10.62 -38.92 -18.41
N THR A 285 9.57 -38.63 -17.63
CA THR A 285 8.17 -38.90 -18.01
C THR A 285 7.67 -37.92 -19.06
N TYR A 286 8.04 -36.64 -18.96
CA TYR A 286 7.76 -35.62 -19.96
C TYR A 286 9.07 -35.02 -20.48
N PRO A 287 9.12 -34.51 -21.73
CA PRO A 287 10.26 -33.73 -22.19
C PRO A 287 10.22 -32.31 -21.58
N PRO A 288 11.36 -31.59 -21.59
CA PRO A 288 11.42 -30.20 -21.13
C PRO A 288 10.53 -29.29 -21.98
N LEU A 289 10.05 -28.20 -21.37
CA LEU A 289 9.15 -27.25 -22.01
C LEU A 289 9.89 -26.52 -23.15
N PRO A 290 9.43 -26.62 -24.40
CA PRO A 290 10.07 -25.91 -25.51
C PRO A 290 9.95 -24.38 -25.37
N PRO A 291 10.85 -23.61 -26.01
CA PRO A 291 10.73 -22.15 -26.12
C PRO A 291 9.41 -21.73 -26.79
N ALA A 292 8.90 -20.55 -26.42
CA ALA A 292 7.61 -20.06 -26.93
C ALA A 292 7.54 -19.96 -28.47
N SER A 293 8.66 -19.75 -29.15
CA SER A 293 8.77 -19.69 -30.61
C SER A 293 8.51 -21.02 -31.31
N GLU A 294 8.65 -22.13 -30.60
CA GLU A 294 8.51 -23.50 -31.14
C GLU A 294 7.13 -24.11 -30.85
N LEU A 295 6.29 -23.40 -30.10
CA LEU A 295 5.00 -23.91 -29.66
C LEU A 295 3.91 -23.68 -30.69
N ASN A 296 3.03 -24.68 -30.82
CA ASN A 296 1.84 -24.58 -31.64
C ASN A 296 0.63 -24.07 -30.82
N PHE A 297 0.44 -22.75 -30.77
CA PHE A 297 -0.69 -22.15 -30.07
C PHE A 297 -2.06 -22.43 -30.73
N SER A 298 -2.12 -22.96 -31.96
CA SER A 298 -3.40 -23.39 -32.58
C SER A 298 -4.04 -24.60 -31.88
N CYS A 299 -3.32 -25.24 -30.96
CA CYS A 299 -3.82 -26.31 -30.10
C CYS A 299 -4.66 -25.80 -28.91
N LEU A 300 -4.64 -24.49 -28.63
CA LEU A 300 -5.54 -23.86 -27.67
C LEU A 300 -6.89 -23.61 -28.33
N ARG A 301 -7.92 -24.29 -27.82
CA ARG A 301 -9.27 -24.34 -28.42
C ARG A 301 -10.38 -24.16 -27.40
N GLU A 302 -10.07 -24.28 -26.12
CA GLU A 302 -11.05 -24.16 -25.06
C GLU A 302 -11.38 -22.68 -24.83
N GLU A 303 -12.65 -22.36 -24.64
CA GLU A 303 -13.10 -20.98 -24.40
C GLU A 303 -12.38 -20.35 -23.19
N GLY A 304 -12.10 -21.16 -22.15
CA GLY A 304 -11.36 -20.72 -20.98
C GLY A 304 -9.92 -20.27 -21.28
N GLU A 305 -9.27 -20.81 -22.32
CA GLU A 305 -7.90 -20.43 -22.70
C GLU A 305 -7.89 -19.01 -23.28
N TRP A 306 -8.84 -18.74 -24.16
CA TRP A 306 -9.05 -17.43 -24.77
C TRP A 306 -9.50 -16.38 -23.76
N LEU A 307 -10.39 -16.79 -22.84
CA LEU A 307 -10.83 -15.95 -21.74
C LEU A 307 -9.63 -15.52 -20.88
N LEU A 308 -8.75 -16.46 -20.48
CA LEU A 308 -7.56 -16.15 -19.70
C LEU A 308 -6.63 -15.16 -20.42
N LEU A 309 -6.41 -15.36 -21.72
CA LEU A 309 -5.56 -14.51 -22.53
C LEU A 309 -6.14 -13.09 -22.70
N PHE A 310 -7.37 -12.97 -23.22
CA PHE A 310 -7.94 -11.69 -23.63
C PHE A 310 -8.44 -10.84 -22.47
N ASN A 311 -8.90 -11.45 -21.38
CA ASN A 311 -9.48 -10.71 -20.27
C ASN A 311 -8.47 -10.40 -19.16
N TYR A 312 -7.34 -11.11 -19.11
CA TYR A 312 -6.38 -10.96 -18.02
C TYR A 312 -4.96 -10.71 -18.50
N LEU A 313 -4.39 -11.57 -19.33
CA LEU A 313 -2.98 -11.44 -19.71
C LEU A 313 -2.71 -10.18 -20.54
N LEU A 314 -3.51 -9.97 -21.60
CA LEU A 314 -3.35 -8.81 -22.48
C LEU A 314 -3.65 -7.46 -21.80
N PRO A 315 -4.75 -7.29 -21.02
CA PRO A 315 -5.07 -6.00 -20.40
C PRO A 315 -4.34 -5.74 -19.07
N PHE A 316 -3.56 -6.69 -18.56
CA PHE A 316 -2.89 -6.54 -17.26
C PHE A 316 -2.02 -5.28 -17.13
N PRO A 317 -1.20 -4.89 -18.14
CA PRO A 317 -0.40 -3.68 -18.05
C PRO A 317 -1.27 -2.42 -17.87
N GLU A 318 -2.39 -2.31 -18.58
CA GLU A 318 -3.33 -1.20 -18.45
C GLU A 318 -4.03 -1.20 -17.09
N VAL A 319 -4.41 -2.37 -16.58
CA VAL A 319 -4.99 -2.51 -15.22
C VAL A 319 -4.00 -2.00 -14.17
N LEU A 320 -2.73 -2.39 -14.25
CA LEU A 320 -1.69 -1.90 -13.34
C LEU A 320 -1.47 -0.39 -13.49
N GLN A 321 -1.44 0.12 -14.72
CA GLN A 321 -1.27 1.55 -14.96
C GLN A 321 -2.43 2.35 -14.34
N GLN A 322 -3.67 1.90 -14.50
CA GLN A 322 -4.85 2.54 -13.91
C GLN A 322 -4.87 2.45 -12.37
N ALA A 323 -4.33 1.38 -11.80
CA ALA A 323 -4.18 1.23 -10.35
C ALA A 323 -3.09 2.13 -9.77
N ALA A 324 -1.97 2.30 -10.50
CA ALA A 324 -0.81 3.08 -10.09
C ALA A 324 -0.92 4.58 -10.41
N GLN A 325 -1.89 4.99 -11.24
CA GLN A 325 -2.12 6.39 -11.57
C GLN A 325 -2.60 7.18 -10.33
N LEU A 326 -1.64 7.83 -9.68
CA LEU A 326 -1.93 9.06 -8.94
C LEU A 326 -2.49 10.04 -9.98
N SER A 327 -3.70 10.55 -9.76
CA SER A 327 -4.39 11.42 -10.72
C SER A 327 -3.43 12.48 -11.30
N PRO A 328 -3.55 12.85 -12.59
CA PRO A 328 -2.70 13.88 -13.19
C PRO A 328 -2.75 15.14 -12.31
N PRO A 329 -1.69 15.98 -12.29
CA PRO A 329 -1.57 17.12 -11.39
C PRO A 329 -2.75 18.08 -11.58
N SER A 330 -3.82 17.81 -10.84
CA SER A 330 -4.99 18.64 -10.75
C SER A 330 -4.65 19.76 -9.77
N LYS A 331 -5.30 20.91 -9.93
CA LYS A 331 -5.18 22.02 -8.97
C LYS A 331 -5.61 21.62 -7.55
N GLY A 332 -6.35 20.52 -7.40
CA GLY A 332 -6.80 20.01 -6.10
C GLY A 332 -5.70 19.29 -5.32
N ILE A 333 -5.83 19.29 -4.00
CA ILE A 333 -4.89 18.60 -3.09
C ILE A 333 -5.13 17.09 -3.00
N ARG A 334 -6.35 16.62 -3.27
CA ARG A 334 -6.71 15.21 -3.08
C ARG A 334 -6.33 14.35 -4.28
N ILE A 335 -5.79 13.18 -4.01
CA ILE A 335 -5.51 12.11 -4.97
C ILE A 335 -6.37 10.88 -4.67
N THR A 336 -6.31 9.90 -5.56
CA THR A 336 -6.98 8.62 -5.43
C THR A 336 -5.98 7.48 -5.57
N ALA A 337 -6.16 6.42 -4.80
CA ALA A 337 -5.56 5.12 -5.02
C ALA A 337 -6.66 4.12 -5.38
N ASN A 338 -6.44 3.36 -6.46
CA ASN A 338 -7.43 2.41 -6.98
C ASN A 338 -7.01 0.96 -6.66
N THR A 339 -6.65 0.70 -5.38
CA THR A 339 -6.19 -0.63 -4.94
C THR A 339 -7.25 -1.70 -5.14
N GLU A 340 -8.53 -1.31 -5.06
CA GLU A 340 -9.67 -2.20 -5.26
C GLU A 340 -9.72 -2.78 -6.67
N THR A 341 -9.17 -2.07 -7.66
CA THR A 341 -9.09 -2.55 -9.04
C THR A 341 -8.19 -3.77 -9.15
N VAL A 342 -7.03 -3.76 -8.45
CA VAL A 342 -6.11 -4.92 -8.40
C VAL A 342 -6.75 -6.09 -7.67
N CYS A 343 -7.40 -5.84 -6.52
CA CYS A 343 -8.10 -6.90 -5.77
C CYS A 343 -9.22 -7.55 -6.61
N LYS A 344 -10.05 -6.74 -7.29
CA LYS A 344 -11.11 -7.24 -8.17
C LYS A 344 -10.54 -8.04 -9.34
N PHE A 345 -9.46 -7.55 -9.95
CA PHE A 345 -8.75 -8.27 -11.01
C PHE A 345 -8.28 -9.64 -10.54
N LEU A 346 -7.59 -9.70 -9.39
CA LEU A 346 -7.09 -10.96 -8.80
C LEU A 346 -8.21 -11.94 -8.46
N ILE A 347 -9.33 -11.46 -7.92
CA ILE A 347 -10.51 -12.27 -7.61
C ILE A 347 -11.12 -12.85 -8.89
N GLN A 348 -11.32 -12.02 -9.92
CA GLN A 348 -11.95 -12.42 -11.19
C GLN A 348 -11.06 -13.42 -11.95
N LEU A 349 -9.76 -13.14 -12.02
CA LEU A 349 -8.75 -14.06 -12.56
C LEU A 349 -8.77 -15.40 -11.83
N SER A 350 -8.84 -15.39 -10.48
CA SER A 350 -8.89 -16.61 -9.68
C SER A 350 -10.13 -17.46 -9.96
N MET A 351 -11.30 -16.83 -10.13
CA MET A 351 -12.55 -17.54 -10.45
C MET A 351 -12.47 -18.21 -11.81
N ASP A 352 -12.02 -17.48 -12.84
CA ASP A 352 -11.98 -18.00 -14.20
C ASP A 352 -10.85 -19.03 -14.38
N PHE A 353 -9.69 -18.81 -13.75
CA PHE A 353 -8.62 -19.82 -13.67
C PHE A 353 -9.10 -21.09 -12.97
N SER A 354 -9.75 -20.98 -11.81
CA SER A 354 -10.28 -22.15 -11.09
C SER A 354 -11.29 -22.93 -11.94
N SER A 355 -12.18 -22.22 -12.64
CA SER A 355 -13.16 -22.82 -13.55
C SER A 355 -12.49 -23.55 -14.71
N TYR A 356 -11.50 -22.92 -15.36
CA TYR A 356 -10.72 -23.51 -16.43
C TYR A 356 -9.95 -24.75 -15.98
N TYR A 357 -9.16 -24.64 -14.91
CA TYR A 357 -8.32 -25.72 -14.41
C TYR A 357 -9.14 -26.95 -13.99
N ASN A 358 -10.35 -26.76 -13.45
CA ASN A 358 -11.22 -27.87 -13.07
C ASN A 358 -11.78 -28.66 -14.27
N ARG A 359 -11.90 -28.01 -15.44
CA ARG A 359 -12.46 -28.62 -16.65
C ARG A 359 -11.39 -29.22 -17.55
N VAL A 360 -10.19 -28.66 -17.53
CA VAL A 360 -9.15 -28.95 -18.52
C VAL A 360 -7.96 -29.64 -17.86
N HIS A 361 -7.67 -30.85 -18.33
CA HIS A 361 -6.46 -31.56 -17.92
C HIS A 361 -5.23 -30.94 -18.58
N ILE A 362 -4.35 -30.38 -17.75
CA ILE A 362 -3.09 -29.77 -18.20
C ILE A 362 -2.04 -30.86 -18.39
N LEU A 363 -1.70 -31.57 -17.31
CA LEU A 363 -0.80 -32.73 -17.35
C LEU A 363 -1.64 -34.00 -17.59
N GLY A 364 -1.67 -34.45 -18.84
CA GLY A 364 -2.34 -35.69 -19.27
C GLY A 364 -1.39 -36.87 -19.40
N GLU A 365 -1.83 -37.98 -19.98
CA GLU A 365 -0.95 -39.13 -20.23
C GLU A 365 0.25 -38.74 -21.11
N PRO A 366 1.46 -39.31 -20.88
CA PRO A 366 2.69 -38.89 -21.53
C PRO A 366 2.82 -39.42 -22.97
N PHE A 367 1.82 -39.17 -23.80
CA PHE A 367 1.82 -39.55 -25.21
C PHE A 367 2.30 -38.41 -26.10
N PRO A 368 3.24 -38.66 -27.04
CA PRO A 368 3.81 -37.61 -27.89
C PRO A 368 2.79 -36.73 -28.63
N HIS A 369 1.68 -37.30 -29.07
CA HIS A 369 0.63 -36.57 -29.80
C HIS A 369 -0.20 -35.61 -28.92
N LEU A 370 -0.06 -35.68 -27.59
CA LEU A 370 -0.72 -34.78 -26.64
C LEU A 370 0.19 -33.62 -26.18
N PHE A 371 1.47 -33.69 -26.50
CA PHE A 371 2.48 -32.77 -25.99
C PHE A 371 2.30 -31.34 -26.50
N ASP A 372 1.96 -31.15 -27.78
CA ASP A 372 1.77 -29.82 -28.36
C ASP A 372 0.72 -28.99 -27.59
N GLN A 373 -0.42 -29.62 -27.27
CA GLN A 373 -1.47 -28.97 -26.50
C GLN A 373 -1.06 -28.76 -25.05
N MET A 374 -0.41 -29.76 -24.43
CA MET A 374 0.09 -29.65 -23.05
C MET A 374 1.08 -28.49 -22.89
N PHE A 375 2.07 -28.35 -23.79
CA PHE A 375 3.05 -27.27 -23.72
C PHE A 375 2.42 -25.90 -23.96
N ALA A 376 1.49 -25.79 -24.92
CA ALA A 376 0.76 -24.55 -25.13
C ALA A 376 -0.02 -24.12 -23.88
N ARG A 377 -0.68 -25.07 -23.20
CA ARG A 377 -1.39 -24.82 -21.93
C ARG A 377 -0.44 -24.47 -20.78
N LEU A 378 0.68 -25.16 -20.64
CA LEU A 378 1.70 -24.85 -19.64
C LEU A 378 2.26 -23.43 -19.84
N GLN A 379 2.39 -22.98 -21.08
CA GLN A 379 2.89 -21.64 -21.39
C GLN A 379 1.86 -20.55 -21.11
N LEU A 380 0.59 -20.81 -21.46
CA LEU A 380 -0.51 -19.94 -21.03
C LEU A 380 -0.57 -19.83 -19.50
N LEU A 381 -0.52 -20.96 -18.78
CA LEU A 381 -0.60 -20.97 -17.32
C LEU A 381 0.65 -20.41 -16.65
N GLY A 382 1.80 -20.43 -17.32
CA GLY A 382 3.02 -19.76 -16.88
C GLY A 382 2.84 -18.25 -16.88
N ALA A 383 2.28 -17.70 -17.96
CA ALA A 383 1.93 -16.29 -18.03
C ALA A 383 0.84 -15.90 -17.01
N VAL A 384 -0.15 -16.77 -16.75
CA VAL A 384 -1.17 -16.56 -15.70
C VAL A 384 -0.52 -16.50 -14.32
N ARG A 385 0.40 -17.42 -14.01
CA ARG A 385 1.14 -17.43 -12.74
C ARG A 385 1.94 -16.15 -12.56
N ASP A 386 2.67 -15.73 -13.59
CA ASP A 386 3.49 -14.51 -13.51
C ASP A 386 2.60 -13.26 -13.35
N THR A 387 1.41 -13.26 -13.96
CA THR A 387 0.38 -12.22 -13.75
C THR A 387 -0.13 -12.19 -12.32
N PHE A 388 -0.45 -13.34 -11.72
CA PHE A 388 -0.79 -13.44 -10.29
C PHE A 388 0.31 -12.86 -9.41
N HIS A 389 1.56 -13.28 -9.63
CA HIS A 389 2.69 -12.87 -8.81
C HIS A 389 2.93 -11.36 -8.91
N ASN A 390 2.90 -10.80 -10.12
CA ASN A 390 3.07 -9.37 -10.34
C ASN A 390 1.95 -8.54 -9.70
N ALA A 391 0.69 -8.99 -9.82
CA ALA A 391 -0.44 -8.31 -9.20
C ALA A 391 -0.38 -8.37 -7.67
N LEU A 392 -0.08 -9.54 -7.09
CA LEU A 392 0.09 -9.71 -5.63
C LEU A 392 1.26 -8.90 -5.08
N ALA A 393 2.35 -8.77 -5.84
CA ALA A 393 3.49 -7.95 -5.46
C ALA A 393 3.12 -6.48 -5.25
N THR A 394 2.18 -5.92 -6.01
CA THR A 394 1.69 -4.54 -5.78
C THR A 394 0.94 -4.38 -4.46
N LEU A 395 0.45 -5.48 -3.89
CA LEU A 395 -0.19 -5.54 -2.58
C LEU A 395 0.78 -6.02 -1.49
N HIS A 396 2.07 -6.19 -1.82
CA HIS A 396 3.10 -6.74 -0.93
C HIS A 396 2.73 -8.12 -0.36
N LEU A 397 2.04 -8.93 -1.17
CA LEU A 397 1.68 -10.30 -0.82
C LEU A 397 2.60 -11.29 -1.55
N PRO A 398 3.36 -12.13 -0.84
CA PRO A 398 4.10 -13.22 -1.47
C PRO A 398 3.11 -14.29 -1.95
N PRO A 399 3.25 -14.84 -3.17
CA PRO A 399 2.39 -15.94 -3.61
C PRO A 399 2.68 -17.22 -2.81
N LEU A 400 1.64 -18.00 -2.50
CA LEU A 400 1.83 -19.30 -1.86
C LEU A 400 2.37 -20.33 -2.86
N SER A 401 3.40 -21.05 -2.44
CA SER A 401 4.02 -22.14 -3.19
C SER A 401 3.34 -23.49 -2.96
N GLN A 402 2.63 -23.65 -1.84
CA GLN A 402 1.91 -24.87 -1.47
C GLN A 402 0.80 -24.58 -0.46
N ILE A 403 -0.21 -25.44 -0.40
CA ILE A 403 -1.32 -25.37 0.57
C ILE A 403 -1.98 -26.74 0.75
#